data_AF-A0A971L459-F1
#
_entry.id   AF-A0A971L459-F1
#
_cell.length_a   1.000
_cell.length_b   1.000
_cell.length_c   1.000
_cell.angle_alpha   90.00
_cell.angle_beta   90.00
_cell.angle_gamma   90.00
#
_symmetry.space_group_name_H-M   'P 1'
#
loop_
_entity.id
_entity.type
_entity.pdbx_description
1 polymer ?
#
loop_
_entity_poly.entity_id
_entity_poly.type
_entity_poly.pdbx_seq_one_letter_code
_entity_poly.pdbx_strand_id
1 'polypeptide(L)'
;MKWQPSSPIRSTMQPRLDVSSYKKDHKFDFITGEFVSGEWVEGLDAFIQKFIKVLLTKETPVIKYGLAELLPKSQEQPEFEKECEKLSHAIVSHKFSDSTPENLNGLGYAVEEIYSISRERIDGINYIVVELIVEPSLTSILKY
;
A
#
# COMPACT_ATOMS: atom_id res chain seq x y z
N MET A 1 10.54 -15.22 4.46
CA MET A 1 10.99 -14.94 3.08
C MET A 1 11.00 -13.44 2.90
N LYS A 2 12.01 -12.86 2.26
CA LYS A 2 12.12 -11.40 2.11
C LYS A 2 12.66 -11.09 0.72
N TRP A 3 12.02 -10.16 0.05
CA TRP A 3 12.51 -9.54 -1.18
C TRP A 3 12.94 -8.12 -0.85
N GLN A 4 14.16 -7.79 -1.25
CA GLN A 4 14.73 -6.45 -1.14
C GLN A 4 15.50 -6.20 -2.43
N PRO A 5 15.01 -5.34 -3.32
CA PRO A 5 15.64 -5.13 -4.61
C PRO A 5 16.97 -4.40 -4.45
N SER A 6 17.92 -4.67 -5.35
CA SER A 6 19.21 -3.96 -5.41
C SER A 6 19.04 -2.48 -5.77
N SER A 7 17.98 -2.16 -6.51
CA SER A 7 17.54 -0.81 -6.83
C SER A 7 16.09 -0.64 -6.43
N PRO A 8 15.72 0.42 -5.70
CA PRO A 8 14.34 0.58 -5.28
C PRO A 8 13.37 0.78 -6.45
N ILE A 9 12.14 0.29 -6.28
CA ILE A 9 11.06 0.50 -7.26
C ILE A 9 10.34 1.79 -6.91
N ARG A 10 10.45 2.78 -7.80
CA ARG A 10 9.95 4.14 -7.59
C ARG A 10 8.76 4.47 -8.47
N SER A 11 7.85 5.28 -7.94
CA SER A 11 6.77 5.89 -8.71
C SER A 11 7.30 7.03 -9.56
N THR A 12 6.78 7.14 -10.78
CA THR A 12 6.97 8.30 -11.66
C THR A 12 5.69 9.14 -11.79
N MET A 13 4.64 8.81 -11.02
CA MET A 13 3.35 9.47 -11.13
C MET A 13 3.38 10.89 -10.56
N GLN A 14 2.75 11.81 -11.30
CA GLN A 14 2.61 13.21 -10.96
C GLN A 14 1.18 13.69 -11.23
N PRO A 15 0.67 14.69 -10.47
CA PRO A 15 1.29 15.32 -9.31
C PRO A 15 1.42 14.36 -8.10
N ARG A 16 2.32 14.66 -7.16
CA ARG A 16 2.41 13.93 -5.88
C ARG A 16 1.25 14.32 -4.95
N LEU A 17 0.75 13.34 -4.21
CA LEU A 17 -0.30 13.51 -3.20
C LEU A 17 0.30 13.33 -1.82
N ASP A 18 0.24 14.39 -1.01
CA ASP A 18 0.61 14.39 0.40
C ASP A 18 -0.35 13.48 1.20
N VAL A 19 0.18 12.49 1.90
CA VAL A 19 -0.61 11.57 2.74
C VAL A 19 -1.32 12.28 3.88
N SER A 20 -0.81 13.40 4.38
CA SER A 20 -1.49 14.22 5.40
C SER A 20 -2.77 14.88 4.87
N SER A 21 -2.91 15.02 3.55
CA SER A 21 -4.11 15.58 2.91
C SER A 21 -5.25 14.56 2.75
N TYR A 22 -5.03 13.30 3.10
CA TYR A 22 -6.07 12.27 3.02
C TYR A 22 -7.23 12.62 3.95
N LYS A 23 -8.42 12.72 3.34
CA LYS A 23 -9.65 13.08 4.04
C LYS A 23 -10.02 12.02 5.08
N LYS A 24 -10.74 12.50 6.09
CA LYS A 24 -11.35 11.68 7.14
C LYS A 24 -12.20 10.55 6.55
N ASP A 25 -12.00 9.33 7.04
CA ASP A 25 -12.74 8.12 6.67
C ASP A 25 -13.12 7.32 7.92
N HIS A 26 -14.16 6.49 7.82
CA HIS A 26 -14.55 5.59 8.90
C HIS A 26 -13.45 4.56 9.15
N LYS A 27 -13.05 4.37 10.40
CA LYS A 27 -12.05 3.35 10.73
C LYS A 27 -12.57 1.95 10.43
N PHE A 28 -11.77 1.14 9.76
CA PHE A 28 -12.06 -0.25 9.43
C PHE A 28 -11.08 -1.19 10.14
N ASP A 29 -11.60 -2.20 10.81
CA ASP A 29 -10.81 -3.27 11.42
C ASP A 29 -10.66 -4.41 10.40
N PHE A 30 -9.44 -4.59 9.91
CA PHE A 30 -9.12 -5.61 8.91
C PHE A 30 -9.04 -7.05 9.48
N ILE A 31 -9.03 -7.20 10.81
CA ILE A 31 -9.07 -8.50 11.48
C ILE A 31 -10.51 -8.98 11.61
N THR A 32 -11.41 -8.11 12.08
CA THR A 32 -12.84 -8.45 12.24
C THR A 32 -13.63 -8.28 10.94
N GLY A 33 -13.15 -7.45 10.01
CA GLY A 33 -13.84 -7.13 8.76
C GLY A 33 -14.97 -6.11 8.92
N GLU A 34 -14.96 -5.32 10.00
CA GLU A 34 -16.05 -4.41 10.36
C GLU A 34 -15.57 -2.96 10.52
N PHE A 35 -16.52 -2.02 10.38
CA PHE A 35 -16.26 -0.63 10.76
C PHE A 35 -16.25 -0.49 12.28
N VAL A 36 -15.27 0.23 12.80
CA VAL A 36 -15.18 0.52 14.23
C VAL A 36 -16.11 1.69 14.54
N SER A 37 -17.18 1.42 15.29
CA SER A 37 -18.25 2.39 15.57
C SER A 37 -17.73 3.65 16.25
N GLY A 38 -18.06 4.82 15.70
CA GLY A 38 -17.66 6.13 16.23
C GLY A 38 -16.20 6.52 16.00
N GLU A 39 -15.39 5.63 15.43
CA GLU A 39 -13.97 5.89 15.16
C GLU A 39 -13.71 6.28 13.71
N TRP A 40 -12.69 7.13 13.54
CA TRP A 40 -12.32 7.72 12.28
C TRP A 40 -10.80 7.76 12.13
N VAL A 41 -10.34 7.72 10.90
CA VAL A 41 -8.94 7.89 10.52
C VAL A 41 -8.81 9.06 9.54
N GLU A 42 -7.69 9.76 9.57
CA GLU A 42 -7.37 10.85 8.63
C GLU A 42 -5.86 10.88 8.37
N GLY A 43 -5.42 11.64 7.36
CA GLY A 43 -4.01 11.75 7.01
C GLY A 43 -3.36 10.38 6.73
N LEU A 44 -2.20 10.13 7.35
CA LEU A 44 -1.43 8.90 7.16
C LEU A 44 -2.25 7.63 7.48
N ASP A 45 -3.06 7.63 8.53
CA ASP A 45 -3.86 6.45 8.92
C ASP A 45 -4.96 6.15 7.88
N ALA A 46 -5.58 7.19 7.33
CA ALA A 46 -6.54 7.03 6.23
C ALA A 46 -5.85 6.53 4.96
N PHE A 47 -4.62 6.97 4.69
CA PHE A 47 -3.81 6.41 3.61
C PHE A 47 -3.49 4.93 3.85
N ILE A 48 -3.02 4.54 5.04
CA ILE A 48 -2.72 3.14 5.39
C ILE A 48 -3.97 2.27 5.22
N GLN A 49 -5.12 2.72 5.70
CA GLN A 49 -6.39 2.02 5.50
C GLN A 49 -6.71 1.85 4.01
N LYS A 50 -6.57 2.90 3.19
CA LYS A 50 -6.77 2.81 1.73
C LYS A 50 -5.78 1.86 1.09
N PHE A 51 -4.52 1.88 1.51
CA PHE A 51 -3.45 1.01 1.04
C PHE A 51 -3.79 -0.47 1.27
N ILE A 52 -4.13 -0.83 2.51
CA ILE A 52 -4.54 -2.20 2.86
C ILE A 52 -5.80 -2.60 2.08
N LYS A 53 -6.80 -1.71 2.00
CA LYS A 53 -8.03 -1.97 1.24
C LYS A 53 -7.76 -2.27 -0.23
N VAL A 54 -6.93 -1.48 -0.89
CA VAL A 54 -6.54 -1.71 -2.31
C VAL A 54 -5.82 -3.05 -2.45
N LEU A 55 -4.88 -3.37 -1.56
CA LEU A 55 -4.16 -4.65 -1.56
C LEU A 55 -5.07 -5.86 -1.35
N LEU A 56 -6.08 -5.76 -0.49
CA LEU A 56 -6.97 -6.87 -0.17
C LEU A 56 -8.19 -6.96 -1.11
N THR A 57 -8.44 -5.93 -1.92
CA THR A 57 -9.55 -5.93 -2.87
C THR A 57 -9.19 -6.73 -4.12
N LYS A 58 -10.09 -7.62 -4.55
CA LYS A 58 -10.00 -8.30 -5.84
C LYS A 58 -10.52 -7.39 -6.96
N GLU A 59 -9.72 -7.22 -8.00
CA GLU A 59 -10.16 -6.53 -9.20
C GLU A 59 -11.25 -7.35 -9.91
N THR A 60 -12.32 -6.69 -10.34
CA THR A 60 -13.43 -7.29 -11.07
C THR A 60 -13.89 -6.33 -12.17
N PRO A 61 -14.74 -6.75 -13.13
CA PRO A 61 -15.29 -5.83 -14.12
C PRO A 61 -15.98 -4.59 -13.54
N VAL A 62 -16.50 -4.70 -12.30
CA VAL A 62 -17.13 -3.61 -11.55
C VAL A 62 -16.12 -2.84 -10.69
N ILE A 63 -15.14 -3.53 -10.08
CA ILE A 63 -14.16 -2.95 -9.17
C ILE A 63 -12.79 -2.90 -9.86
N LYS A 64 -12.40 -1.74 -10.41
CA LYS A 64 -11.21 -1.59 -11.27
C LYS A 64 -9.95 -1.05 -10.57
N TYR A 65 -9.70 -1.46 -9.33
CA TYR A 65 -8.57 -0.94 -8.54
C TYR A 65 -7.91 -1.98 -7.61
N GLY A 66 -8.39 -3.21 -7.57
CA GLY A 66 -7.91 -4.20 -6.59
C GLY A 66 -6.55 -4.81 -6.96
N LEU A 67 -5.69 -5.09 -5.97
CA LEU A 67 -4.38 -5.73 -6.18
C LEU A 67 -4.26 -7.12 -5.54
N ALA A 68 -5.34 -7.69 -4.99
CA ALA A 68 -5.28 -8.95 -4.23
C ALA A 68 -4.71 -10.15 -5.01
N GLU A 69 -4.92 -10.20 -6.32
CA GLU A 69 -4.39 -11.27 -7.17
C GLU A 69 -2.86 -11.22 -7.32
N LEU A 70 -2.23 -10.07 -7.00
CA LEU A 70 -0.78 -9.87 -7.06
C LEU A 70 -0.08 -10.11 -5.72
N LEU A 71 -0.83 -10.42 -4.65
CA LEU A 71 -0.22 -10.73 -3.36
C LEU A 71 0.68 -11.97 -3.50
N PRO A 72 1.94 -11.93 -3.01
CA PRO A 72 2.88 -13.03 -3.18
C PRO A 72 2.41 -14.27 -2.43
N LYS A 73 2.36 -15.43 -3.10
CA LYS A 73 1.86 -16.73 -2.59
C LYS A 73 2.91 -17.84 -2.63
N SER A 74 3.97 -17.70 -3.44
CA SER A 74 5.00 -18.72 -3.58
C SER A 74 5.74 -19.02 -2.26
N GLN A 75 6.04 -20.29 -2.00
CA GLN A 75 6.90 -20.71 -0.89
C GLN A 75 8.39 -20.81 -1.28
N GLU A 76 8.68 -20.69 -2.58
CA GLU A 76 10.04 -20.69 -3.13
C GLU A 76 10.57 -19.26 -3.27
N GLN A 77 11.78 -19.02 -2.78
CA GLN A 77 12.38 -17.67 -2.70
C GLN A 77 12.46 -16.97 -4.08
N PRO A 78 12.95 -17.61 -5.16
CA PRO A 78 13.05 -16.94 -6.46
C PRO A 78 11.70 -16.52 -7.04
N GLU A 79 10.67 -17.33 -6.88
CA GLU A 79 9.30 -17.05 -7.32
C GLU A 79 8.66 -15.97 -6.46
N PHE A 80 8.87 -16.01 -5.14
CA PHE A 80 8.42 -14.98 -4.22
C PHE A 80 8.99 -13.60 -4.57
N GLU A 81 10.28 -13.53 -4.92
CA GLU A 81 10.93 -12.28 -5.34
C GLU A 81 10.28 -11.71 -6.61
N LYS A 82 9.98 -12.55 -7.60
CA LYS A 82 9.27 -12.14 -8.83
C LYS A 82 7.85 -11.63 -8.54
N GLU A 83 7.14 -12.29 -7.64
CA GLU A 83 5.81 -11.84 -7.20
C GLU A 83 5.87 -10.49 -6.47
N CYS A 84 6.86 -10.30 -5.60
CA CYS A 84 7.08 -9.05 -4.87
C CYS A 84 7.44 -7.88 -5.80
N GLU A 85 8.30 -8.12 -6.79
CA GLU A 85 8.65 -7.14 -7.81
C GLU A 85 7.42 -6.71 -8.62
N LYS A 86 6.60 -7.69 -9.05
CA LYS A 86 5.34 -7.43 -9.77
C LYS A 86 4.36 -6.61 -8.95
N LEU A 87 4.17 -6.97 -7.67
CA LEU A 87 3.30 -6.24 -6.76
C LEU A 87 3.80 -4.81 -6.54
N SER A 88 5.11 -4.64 -6.34
CA SER A 88 5.72 -3.33 -6.12
C SER A 88 5.51 -2.38 -7.30
N HIS A 89 5.73 -2.86 -8.53
CA HIS A 89 5.41 -2.10 -9.73
C HIS A 89 3.92 -1.71 -9.81
N ALA A 90 3.02 -2.64 -9.46
CA ALA A 90 1.60 -2.36 -9.46
C ALA A 90 1.21 -1.30 -8.41
N ILE A 91 1.80 -1.33 -7.21
CA ILE A 91 1.55 -0.34 -6.16
C ILE A 91 1.98 1.06 -6.61
N VAL A 92 3.22 1.22 -7.07
CA VAL A 92 3.78 2.55 -7.41
C VAL A 92 3.15 3.17 -8.66
N SER A 93 2.48 2.37 -9.49
CA SER A 93 1.75 2.80 -10.68
C SER A 93 0.23 2.81 -10.51
N HIS A 94 -0.27 2.47 -9.32
CA HIS A 94 -1.69 2.30 -9.07
C HIS A 94 -2.43 3.65 -9.15
N LYS A 95 -3.42 3.73 -10.05
CA LYS A 95 -4.40 4.82 -10.14
C LYS A 95 -5.82 4.26 -10.21
N PHE A 96 -6.78 4.94 -9.61
CA PHE A 96 -8.18 4.62 -9.85
C PHE A 96 -8.61 5.15 -11.22
N SER A 97 -9.63 4.54 -11.82
CA SER A 97 -10.17 4.94 -13.12
C SER A 97 -10.80 6.34 -13.13
N ASP A 98 -11.18 6.86 -11.96
CA ASP A 98 -11.81 8.17 -11.77
C ASP A 98 -10.82 9.27 -11.38
N SER A 99 -9.52 8.99 -11.38
CA SER A 99 -8.49 9.96 -11.03
C SER A 99 -8.45 11.11 -12.04
N THR A 100 -8.45 12.35 -11.56
CA THR A 100 -8.26 13.56 -12.37
C THR A 100 -7.09 14.38 -11.84
N PRO A 101 -6.57 15.38 -12.57
CA PRO A 101 -5.53 16.27 -12.06
C PRO A 101 -5.90 16.98 -10.75
N GLU A 102 -7.19 17.25 -10.52
CA GLU A 102 -7.72 17.91 -9.32
C GLU A 102 -8.15 16.91 -8.22
N ASN A 103 -8.24 15.63 -8.55
CA ASN A 103 -8.67 14.56 -7.65
C ASN A 103 -7.79 13.32 -7.86
N LEU A 104 -6.60 13.36 -7.27
CA LEU A 104 -5.63 12.28 -7.34
C LEU A 104 -6.10 11.08 -6.52
N ASN A 105 -6.51 10.01 -7.21
CA ASN A 105 -6.91 8.77 -6.57
C ASN A 105 -5.94 7.63 -6.89
N GLY A 106 -5.47 6.94 -5.86
CA GLY A 106 -4.66 5.74 -6.04
C GLY A 106 -3.38 5.80 -5.23
N LEU A 107 -2.77 4.64 -5.04
CA LEU A 107 -1.58 4.54 -4.22
C LEU A 107 -0.38 5.20 -4.88
N GLY A 108 -0.24 5.10 -6.21
CA GLY A 108 0.97 5.56 -6.91
C GLY A 108 1.22 7.07 -6.85
N TYR A 109 0.18 7.89 -6.63
CA TYR A 109 0.35 9.33 -6.40
C TYR A 109 0.97 9.65 -5.03
N ALA A 110 0.82 8.77 -4.03
CA ALA A 110 1.30 8.98 -2.67
C ALA A 110 2.55 8.13 -2.34
N VAL A 111 2.57 6.86 -2.77
CA VAL A 111 3.72 5.95 -2.62
C VAL A 111 4.84 6.37 -3.56
N GLU A 112 5.99 6.73 -3.01
CA GLU A 112 7.17 7.13 -3.77
C GLU A 112 8.02 5.93 -4.12
N GLU A 113 8.24 5.03 -3.16
CA GLU A 113 9.20 3.95 -3.28
C GLU A 113 8.79 2.73 -2.46
N ILE A 114 9.02 1.53 -2.98
CA ILE A 114 8.94 0.27 -2.21
C ILE A 114 10.36 -0.23 -1.95
N TYR A 115 10.71 -0.42 -0.67
CA TYR A 115 12.01 -0.89 -0.21
C TYR A 115 12.10 -2.39 -0.07
N SER A 116 11.03 -3.01 0.43
CA SER A 116 11.04 -4.44 0.66
C SER A 116 9.63 -4.98 0.84
N ILE A 117 9.50 -6.28 0.59
CA ILE A 117 8.32 -7.05 0.94
C ILE A 117 8.80 -8.32 1.64
N SER A 118 8.31 -8.59 2.84
CA SER A 118 8.63 -9.80 3.60
C SER A 118 7.36 -10.56 3.99
N ARG A 119 7.53 -11.87 4.18
CA ARG A 119 6.60 -12.69 4.94
C ARG A 119 7.17 -12.96 6.31
N GLU A 120 6.38 -12.59 7.31
CA GLU A 120 6.74 -12.69 8.72
C GLU A 120 5.65 -13.43 9.48
N ARG A 121 6.04 -14.07 10.58
CA ARG A 121 5.09 -14.73 11.48
C ARG A 121 5.20 -14.09 12.86
N ILE A 122 4.15 -13.40 13.27
CA ILE A 122 4.09 -12.69 14.56
C ILE A 122 2.94 -13.32 15.34
N ASP A 123 3.22 -13.79 16.57
CA ASP A 123 2.24 -14.45 17.45
C ASP A 123 1.42 -15.57 16.78
N GLY A 124 2.07 -16.31 15.86
CA GLY A 124 1.45 -17.42 15.14
C GLY A 124 0.69 -17.02 13.87
N ILE A 125 0.46 -15.73 13.61
CA ILE A 125 -0.24 -15.19 12.45
C ILE A 125 0.77 -14.82 11.35
N ASN A 126 0.45 -15.13 10.09
CA ASN A 126 1.28 -14.79 8.95
C ASN A 126 0.95 -13.39 8.42
N TYR A 127 1.97 -12.56 8.25
CA TYR A 127 1.88 -11.20 7.73
C TYR A 127 2.66 -11.08 6.42
N ILE A 128 2.13 -10.25 5.53
CA ILE A 128 2.91 -9.65 4.46
C ILE A 128 3.25 -8.23 4.94
N VAL A 129 4.53 -7.95 5.13
CA VAL A 129 5.02 -6.64 5.53
C VAL A 129 5.55 -5.94 4.29
N VAL A 130 5.12 -4.70 4.06
CA VAL A 130 5.56 -3.87 2.94
C VAL A 130 6.24 -2.63 3.50
N GLU A 131 7.52 -2.46 3.21
CA GLU A 131 8.31 -1.28 3.61
C GLU A 131 8.32 -0.29 2.44
N LEU A 132 7.87 0.95 2.66
CA LEU A 132 7.68 1.95 1.61
C LEU A 132 7.91 3.39 2.09
N ILE A 133 8.17 4.31 1.16
CA ILE A 133 8.13 5.76 1.39
C ILE A 133 6.90 6.37 0.73
N VAL A 134 6.30 7.34 1.42
CA VAL A 134 5.19 8.17 0.94
C VAL A 134 5.55 9.65 1.05
N GLU A 135 4.80 10.49 0.33
CA GLU A 135 4.92 11.95 0.38
C GLU A 135 4.08 12.56 1.52
N PRO A 136 4.58 13.54 2.29
CA PRO A 136 5.99 13.90 2.42
C PRO A 136 6.74 12.75 3.07
N SER A 137 8.00 12.58 2.68
CA SER A 137 8.90 11.64 3.33
C SER A 137 9.03 12.06 4.79
N LEU A 138 8.37 11.36 5.71
CA LEU A 138 8.48 11.58 7.14
C LEU A 138 9.90 11.25 7.60
N THR A 139 10.79 12.23 7.52
CA THR A 139 12.12 12.17 8.12
C THR A 139 12.00 12.69 9.55
N SER A 140 11.47 11.88 10.46
CA SER A 140 11.49 12.22 11.89
C SER A 140 12.89 11.96 12.46
N ILE A 141 13.75 12.98 12.49
CA ILE A 141 14.98 12.95 13.30
C ILE A 141 14.55 13.16 14.75
N LEU A 142 14.46 12.08 15.52
CA LEU A 142 14.44 12.17 16.98
C LEU A 142 15.86 12.56 17.45
N LYS A 143 16.04 13.82 17.84
CA LYS A 143 17.16 14.20 18.71
C LYS A 143 16.85 13.68 20.12
N TYR A 144 17.71 12.81 20.63
CA TYR A 144 17.88 12.58 22.07
C TYR A 144 18.76 13.69 22.64
#